data_AF-A0A942X9J2-F1
#
_entry.id   AF-A0A942X9J2-F1
#
_cell.length_a   1.000
_cell.length_b   1.000
_cell.length_c   1.000
_cell.angle_alpha   90.00
_cell.angle_beta   90.00
_cell.angle_gamma   90.00
#
_symmetry.space_group_name_H-M   'P 1'
#
loop_
_entity.id
_entity.type
_entity.pdbx_description
1 polymer ?
#
loop_
_entity_poly.entity_id
_entity_poly.type
_entity_poly.pdbx_seq_one_letter_code
_entity_poly.pdbx_strand_id
1 'polypeptide(L)'
;MTKADTIFKENIERILKDGVFSEQARPKYKDGTVANSKYITGAFAEYDLAKGEFPITTLRPIAIKSAIKEVLWIYQDQSNSLEVLNSKYNVHYWNDWEVGDTGTIGERYGAVVKKHDIINKLLKQLEANPWNRRNIISLWDYQ
;
A
#
# COMPACT_ATOMS: atom_id res chain seq x y z
N MET A 1 10.27 -13.11 -18.87
CA MET A 1 9.81 -12.65 -17.54
C MET A 1 10.39 -11.29 -17.30
N THR A 2 9.60 -10.33 -16.82
CA THR A 2 10.13 -9.03 -16.36
C THR A 2 10.92 -9.21 -15.06
N LYS A 3 11.70 -8.21 -14.64
CA LYS A 3 12.38 -8.24 -13.33
C LYS A 3 11.39 -8.45 -12.18
N ALA A 4 10.21 -7.81 -12.23
CA ALA A 4 9.16 -7.99 -11.24
C ALA A 4 8.63 -9.43 -11.20
N ASP A 5 8.50 -10.11 -12.35
CA ASP A 5 8.07 -11.52 -12.42
C ASP A 5 9.09 -12.47 -11.80
N THR A 6 10.36 -12.25 -12.11
CA THR A 6 11.46 -13.04 -11.54
C THR A 6 11.51 -12.88 -10.03
N ILE A 7 11.52 -11.64 -9.52
CA ILE A 7 11.51 -11.36 -8.08
C ILE A 7 10.27 -11.94 -7.39
N PHE A 8 9.09 -11.83 -8.00
CA PHE A 8 7.86 -12.41 -7.46
C PHE A 8 7.95 -13.93 -7.33
N LYS A 9 8.41 -14.61 -8.39
CA LYS A 9 8.58 -16.06 -8.40
C LYS A 9 9.61 -16.52 -7.36
N GLU A 10 10.78 -15.89 -7.32
CA GLU A 10 11.86 -16.22 -6.38
C GLU A 10 11.42 -16.03 -4.93
N ASN A 11 10.67 -14.96 -4.63
CA ASN A 11 10.13 -14.75 -3.28
C ASN A 11 9.11 -15.83 -2.88
N ILE A 12 8.24 -16.25 -3.79
CA ILE A 12 7.31 -17.36 -3.52
C ILE A 12 8.08 -18.66 -3.27
N GLU A 13 9.05 -19.00 -4.13
CA GLU A 13 9.88 -20.19 -3.97
C GLU A 13 10.61 -20.19 -2.62
N ARG A 14 11.17 -19.04 -2.22
CA ARG A 14 11.82 -18.86 -0.92
C ARG A 14 10.86 -18.99 0.25
N ILE A 15 9.65 -18.42 0.17
CA ILE A 15 8.61 -18.61 1.20
C ILE A 15 8.25 -20.09 1.33
N LEU A 16 8.05 -20.79 0.21
CA LEU A 16 7.68 -22.20 0.19
C LEU A 16 8.80 -23.10 0.73
N LYS A 17 10.05 -22.80 0.42
CA LYS A 17 11.21 -23.59 0.86
C LYS A 17 11.63 -23.28 2.29
N ASP A 18 11.87 -22.01 2.60
CA ASP A 18 12.58 -21.56 3.80
C ASP A 18 11.68 -20.83 4.81
N GLY A 19 10.41 -20.57 4.47
CA GLY A 19 9.51 -19.82 5.33
C GLY A 19 9.09 -20.55 6.60
N VAL A 20 8.65 -19.77 7.59
CA VAL A 20 8.10 -20.25 8.87
C VAL A 20 6.59 -20.04 8.85
N PHE A 21 5.84 -20.98 9.42
CA PHE A 21 4.38 -20.82 9.58
C PHE A 21 4.07 -19.90 10.75
N SER A 22 3.07 -19.03 10.56
CA SER A 22 2.44 -18.31 11.67
C SER A 22 1.72 -19.30 12.58
N GLU A 23 1.67 -18.97 13.86
CA GLU A 23 0.85 -19.68 14.85
C GLU A 23 -0.20 -18.73 15.43
N GLN A 24 -1.30 -19.30 15.94
CA GLN A 24 -2.37 -18.55 16.64
C GLN A 24 -2.99 -17.41 15.81
N ALA A 25 -3.10 -17.60 14.50
CA ALA A 25 -3.70 -16.60 13.62
C ALA A 25 -5.18 -16.33 13.99
N ARG A 26 -5.56 -15.05 14.05
CA ARG A 26 -6.96 -14.61 14.19
C ARG A 26 -7.79 -14.82 12.92
N PRO A 27 -7.27 -14.57 11.69
CA PRO A 27 -8.04 -14.76 10.46
C PRO A 27 -8.52 -16.21 10.27
N LYS A 28 -9.72 -16.36 9.70
CA LYS A 28 -10.34 -17.65 9.38
C LYS A 28 -10.86 -17.65 7.95
N TYR A 29 -10.84 -18.81 7.30
CA TYR A 29 -11.52 -19.04 6.04
C TYR A 29 -13.05 -19.03 6.23
N LYS A 30 -13.81 -19.00 5.13
CA LYS A 30 -15.28 -19.00 5.15
C LYS A 30 -15.88 -20.23 5.84
N ASP A 31 -15.16 -21.34 5.84
CA ASP A 31 -15.54 -22.59 6.52
C ASP A 31 -15.19 -22.61 8.03
N GLY A 32 -14.60 -21.53 8.55
CA GLY A 32 -14.20 -21.40 9.95
C GLY A 32 -12.79 -21.91 10.27
N THR A 33 -12.10 -22.53 9.32
CA THR A 33 -10.72 -23.01 9.50
C THR A 33 -9.77 -21.83 9.71
N VAL A 34 -8.85 -21.93 10.67
CA VAL A 34 -7.85 -20.87 10.93
C VAL A 34 -6.91 -20.72 9.72
N ALA A 35 -6.75 -19.49 9.25
CA ALA A 35 -5.92 -19.16 8.10
C ALA A 35 -4.50 -18.76 8.54
N ASN A 36 -3.66 -19.76 8.81
CA ASN A 36 -2.22 -19.53 9.04
C ASN A 36 -1.50 -19.20 7.72
N SER A 37 -0.46 -18.38 7.79
CA SER A 37 0.39 -18.01 6.64
C SER A 37 1.80 -18.57 6.80
N LYS A 38 2.50 -18.77 5.68
CA LYS A 38 3.94 -19.05 5.65
C LYS A 38 4.66 -17.78 5.22
N TYR A 39 5.72 -17.37 5.93
CA TYR A 39 6.39 -16.10 5.69
C TYR A 39 7.90 -16.17 5.85
N ILE A 40 8.57 -15.17 5.29
CA ILE A 40 9.99 -14.85 5.51
C ILE A 40 10.09 -13.39 5.96
N THR A 41 11.18 -13.03 6.63
CA THR A 41 11.47 -11.65 7.03
C THR A 41 12.56 -11.02 6.16
N GLY A 42 12.52 -9.70 5.97
CA GLY A 42 13.59 -8.96 5.28
C GLY A 42 13.71 -9.30 3.78
N ALA A 43 12.59 -9.29 3.06
CA ALA A 43 12.60 -9.35 1.60
C ALA A 43 12.67 -7.92 1.03
N PHE A 44 13.61 -7.68 0.11
CA PHE A 44 13.83 -6.38 -0.53
C PHE A 44 13.84 -6.54 -2.04
N ALA A 45 13.36 -5.52 -2.75
CA ALA A 45 13.37 -5.46 -4.21
C ALA A 45 13.79 -4.06 -4.65
N GLU A 46 14.65 -4.00 -5.67
CA GLU A 46 15.15 -2.75 -6.24
C GLU A 46 14.82 -2.72 -7.73
N TYR A 47 14.42 -1.55 -8.23
CA TYR A 47 14.07 -1.33 -9.63
C TYR A 47 14.74 -0.07 -10.16
N ASP A 48 15.43 -0.21 -11.28
CA ASP A 48 16.03 0.89 -12.04
C ASP A 48 15.04 1.38 -13.10
N LEU A 49 14.31 2.43 -12.75
CA LEU A 49 13.29 3.01 -13.63
C LEU A 49 13.88 3.55 -14.94
N ALA A 50 15.15 3.97 -14.95
CA ALA A 50 15.80 4.49 -16.16
C ALA A 50 16.05 3.41 -17.21
N LYS A 51 16.09 2.13 -16.79
CA LYS A 51 16.15 0.96 -17.68
C LYS A 51 14.77 0.44 -18.09
N GLY A 52 13.70 1.13 -17.70
CA GLY A 52 12.34 0.67 -17.93
C GLY A 52 11.90 -0.48 -17.01
N GLU A 53 12.62 -0.73 -15.91
CA GLU A 53 12.17 -1.68 -14.89
C GLU A 53 10.97 -1.09 -14.16
N PHE A 54 9.93 -1.89 -13.93
CA PHE A 54 8.72 -1.43 -13.25
C PHE A 54 8.20 -2.52 -12.28
N PRO A 55 7.80 -2.16 -11.05
CA PRO A 55 7.44 -3.11 -9.99
C PRO A 55 6.01 -3.66 -10.16
N ILE A 56 5.63 -4.08 -11.36
CA ILE A 56 4.35 -4.74 -11.64
C ILE A 56 4.61 -6.06 -12.33
N THR A 57 4.11 -7.14 -11.74
CA THR A 57 4.16 -8.48 -12.34
C THR A 57 3.22 -8.58 -13.54
N THR A 58 3.65 -9.33 -14.55
CA THR A 58 2.89 -9.74 -15.73
C THR A 58 2.34 -11.17 -15.61
N LEU A 59 2.73 -11.91 -14.57
CA LEU A 59 2.30 -13.30 -14.34
C LEU A 59 0.80 -13.44 -14.04
N ARG A 60 0.14 -12.34 -13.65
CA ARG A 60 -1.31 -12.29 -13.44
C ARG A 60 -1.85 -10.88 -13.70
N PRO A 61 -3.14 -10.74 -14.04
CA PRO A 61 -3.79 -9.43 -14.09
C PRO A 61 -3.72 -8.70 -12.74
N ILE A 62 -3.39 -7.40 -12.78
CA ILE A 62 -3.34 -6.52 -11.62
C ILE A 62 -4.39 -5.41 -11.80
N ALA A 63 -5.09 -5.07 -10.72
CA ALA A 63 -6.11 -4.01 -10.68
C ALA A 63 -5.48 -2.60 -10.69
N ILE A 64 -4.58 -2.32 -11.64
CA ILE A 64 -3.75 -1.10 -11.69
C ILE A 64 -4.59 0.18 -11.70
N LYS A 65 -5.73 0.18 -12.39
CA LYS A 65 -6.63 1.35 -12.46
C LYS A 65 -7.17 1.71 -11.08
N SER A 66 -7.62 0.74 -10.29
CA SER A 66 -8.13 0.99 -8.93
C SER A 66 -7.02 1.33 -7.95
N ALA A 67 -5.85 0.69 -8.08
CA ALA A 67 -4.67 1.03 -7.27
C ALA A 67 -4.23 2.49 -7.47
N ILE A 68 -4.21 2.98 -8.73
CA ILE A 68 -3.90 4.39 -9.02
C ILE A 68 -4.96 5.30 -8.38
N LYS A 69 -6.25 4.98 -8.50
CA LYS A 69 -7.33 5.78 -7.89
C LYS A 69 -7.18 5.89 -6.37
N GLU A 70 -6.78 4.83 -5.69
CA GLU A 70 -6.48 4.84 -4.26
C GLU A 70 -5.28 5.74 -3.92
N VAL A 71 -4.20 5.70 -4.71
CA VAL A 71 -3.06 6.61 -4.55
C VAL A 71 -3.51 8.08 -4.66
N LEU A 72 -4.39 8.41 -5.62
CA LEU A 72 -4.92 9.76 -5.76
C LEU A 72 -5.80 10.15 -4.56
N TRP A 73 -6.68 9.26 -4.11
CA TRP A 73 -7.52 9.51 -2.93
C TRP A 73 -6.70 9.78 -1.66
N ILE A 74 -5.62 9.01 -1.44
CA ILE A 74 -4.76 9.17 -0.25
C ILE A 74 -3.86 10.41 -0.35
N TYR A 75 -3.18 10.64 -1.47
CA TYR A 75 -2.11 11.63 -1.54
C TYR A 75 -2.49 12.92 -2.29
N GLN A 76 -3.37 12.83 -3.29
CA GLN A 76 -3.81 14.01 -4.04
C GLN A 76 -5.01 14.67 -3.36
N ASP A 77 -6.05 13.90 -3.06
CA ASP A 77 -7.23 14.40 -2.35
C ASP A 77 -6.99 14.53 -0.84
N GLN A 78 -5.98 13.83 -0.31
CA GLN A 78 -5.64 13.82 1.12
C GLN A 78 -6.86 13.48 1.97
N SER A 79 -7.61 12.45 1.55
CA SER A 79 -8.93 12.12 2.07
C SER A 79 -8.95 10.77 2.78
N ASN A 80 -9.82 10.66 3.79
CA ASN A 80 -10.22 9.44 4.46
C ASN A 80 -11.73 9.14 4.28
N SER A 81 -12.42 9.93 3.45
CA SER A 81 -13.86 9.81 3.20
C SER A 81 -14.16 8.71 2.19
N LEU A 82 -15.03 7.77 2.59
CA LEU A 82 -15.54 6.70 1.72
C LEU A 82 -16.46 7.26 0.63
N GLU A 83 -17.21 8.32 0.90
CA GLU A 83 -18.03 8.98 -0.11
C GLU A 83 -17.19 9.50 -1.29
N VAL A 84 -16.06 10.17 -1.00
CA VAL A 84 -15.14 10.61 -2.05
C VAL A 84 -14.64 9.42 -2.85
N LEU A 85 -14.21 8.34 -2.18
CA LEU A 85 -13.68 7.16 -2.86
C LEU A 85 -14.74 6.45 -3.72
N ASN A 86 -15.96 6.33 -3.22
CA ASN A 86 -17.07 5.66 -3.88
C ASN A 86 -17.60 6.50 -5.06
N SER A 87 -17.86 7.78 -4.85
CA SER A 87 -18.51 8.64 -5.85
C SER A 87 -17.54 9.15 -6.92
N LYS A 88 -16.34 9.60 -6.54
CA LYS A 88 -15.36 10.15 -7.49
C LYS A 88 -14.58 9.05 -8.21
N TYR A 89 -14.19 8.00 -7.48
CA TYR A 89 -13.29 6.99 -8.02
C TYR A 89 -13.98 5.66 -8.34
N ASN A 90 -15.22 5.43 -7.89
CA ASN A 90 -15.94 4.17 -8.04
C ASN A 90 -15.11 2.99 -7.50
N VAL A 91 -14.60 3.13 -6.27
CA VAL A 91 -13.80 2.13 -5.55
C VAL A 91 -14.48 1.84 -4.22
N HIS A 92 -14.92 0.60 -4.00
CA HIS A 92 -15.79 0.24 -2.85
C HIS A 92 -15.15 -0.75 -1.85
N TYR A 93 -13.96 -1.29 -2.14
CA TYR A 93 -13.35 -2.35 -1.31
C TYR A 93 -12.82 -1.85 0.04
N TRP A 94 -12.90 -0.55 0.32
CA TRP A 94 -12.61 0.05 1.62
C TRP A 94 -13.85 0.17 2.53
N ASN A 95 -15.06 -0.06 2.01
CA ASN A 95 -16.30 0.19 2.75
C ASN A 95 -16.39 -0.59 4.07
N ASP A 96 -15.85 -1.81 4.12
CA ASP A 96 -15.81 -2.65 5.32
C ASP A 96 -14.93 -2.06 6.45
N TRP A 97 -14.17 -1.00 6.18
CA TRP A 97 -13.29 -0.32 7.14
C TRP A 97 -13.86 1.00 7.67
N GLU A 98 -15.13 1.30 7.38
CA GLU A 98 -15.82 2.43 8.00
C GLU A 98 -15.74 2.36 9.53
N VAL A 99 -15.52 3.52 10.16
CA VAL A 99 -15.46 3.62 11.62
C VAL A 99 -16.66 4.41 12.12
N GLY A 100 -17.45 3.79 13.00
CA GLY A 100 -18.45 4.47 13.83
C GLY A 100 -19.50 5.27 13.06
N ASP A 101 -19.95 4.76 11.91
CA ASP A 101 -20.96 5.41 11.05
C ASP A 101 -20.57 6.84 10.61
N THR A 102 -19.26 7.12 10.53
CA THR A 102 -18.76 8.47 10.18
C THR A 102 -18.66 8.72 8.68
N GLY A 103 -18.84 7.70 7.84
CA GLY A 103 -18.52 7.77 6.41
C GLY A 103 -17.02 7.84 6.10
N THR A 104 -16.16 7.57 7.09
CA THR A 104 -14.70 7.63 6.95
C THR A 104 -14.03 6.40 7.52
N ILE A 105 -12.75 6.20 7.16
CA ILE A 105 -11.90 5.16 7.75
C ILE A 105 -11.14 5.63 9.01
N GLY A 106 -11.55 6.76 9.61
CA GLY A 106 -10.91 7.41 10.76
C GLY A 106 -9.63 8.19 10.40
N GLU A 107 -8.84 8.56 11.42
CA GLU A 107 -7.59 9.32 11.29
C GLU A 107 -6.44 8.46 10.75
N ARG A 108 -6.55 8.05 9.48
CA ARG A 108 -5.60 7.17 8.79
C ARG A 108 -5.32 7.70 7.39
N TYR A 109 -4.21 7.25 6.80
CA TYR A 109 -3.85 7.50 5.39
C TYR A 109 -3.99 8.97 4.99
N GLY A 110 -4.97 9.30 4.13
CA GLY A 110 -5.15 10.66 3.62
C GLY A 110 -5.43 11.69 4.72
N ALA A 111 -6.09 11.31 5.82
CA ALA A 111 -6.26 12.20 6.97
C ALA A 111 -4.90 12.60 7.59
N VAL A 112 -3.97 11.64 7.73
CA VAL A 112 -2.60 11.89 8.23
C VAL A 112 -1.82 12.75 7.23
N VAL A 113 -1.95 12.48 5.92
CA VAL A 113 -1.36 13.32 4.87
C VAL A 113 -1.81 14.77 5.00
N LYS A 114 -3.11 14.99 5.21
CA LYS A 114 -3.71 16.31 5.38
C LYS A 114 -3.31 16.98 6.70
N LYS A 115 -3.43 16.28 7.82
CA LYS A 115 -3.10 16.75 9.18
C LYS A 115 -1.69 17.34 9.24
N HIS A 116 -0.73 16.68 8.58
CA HIS A 116 0.68 17.09 8.60
C HIS A 116 1.15 17.83 7.34
N ASP A 117 0.26 18.06 6.37
CA ASP A 117 0.57 18.71 5.08
C ASP A 117 1.75 18.04 4.35
N ILE A 118 1.77 16.69 4.35
CA ILE A 118 2.96 15.90 3.99
C ILE A 118 3.39 16.15 2.54
N ILE A 119 2.46 16.08 1.60
CA ILE A 119 2.78 16.15 0.16
C ILE A 119 3.27 17.55 -0.23
N ASN A 120 2.60 18.61 0.23
CA ASN A 120 3.02 19.98 -0.11
C ASN A 120 4.39 20.32 0.48
N LYS A 121 4.66 19.93 1.73
CA LYS A 121 5.98 20.09 2.36
C LYS A 121 7.06 19.32 1.60
N LEU A 122 6.79 18.08 1.23
CA LEU A 122 7.74 17.24 0.48
C LEU A 122 8.09 17.87 -0.87
N LEU A 123 7.09 18.26 -1.66
CA LEU A 123 7.31 18.85 -2.98
C LEU A 123 8.11 20.16 -2.87
N LYS A 124 7.74 21.04 -1.93
CA LYS A 124 8.47 22.28 -1.68
C LYS A 124 9.92 22.05 -1.25
N GLN A 125 10.18 21.04 -0.43
CA GLN A 125 11.54 20.69 0.00
C GLN A 125 12.39 20.12 -1.13
N LEU A 126 11.82 19.25 -1.98
CA LEU A 126 12.49 18.71 -3.14
C LEU A 126 12.86 19.79 -4.15
N GLU A 127 11.95 20.74 -4.39
CA GLU A 127 12.20 21.90 -5.26
C GLU A 127 13.33 22.78 -4.72
N ALA A 128 13.30 23.09 -3.42
CA ALA A 128 14.28 23.99 -2.80
C ALA A 128 15.66 23.34 -2.61
N ASN A 129 15.72 22.05 -2.25
CA ASN A 129 16.96 21.30 -2.04
C ASN A 129 16.78 19.81 -2.35
N PRO A 130 17.10 19.37 -3.58
CA PRO A 130 16.97 17.97 -3.98
C PRO A 130 17.92 17.03 -3.21
N TRP A 131 18.99 17.56 -2.59
CA TRP A 131 19.96 16.77 -1.82
C TRP A 131 19.54 16.53 -0.37
N ASN A 132 18.39 17.06 0.04
CA ASN A 132 17.87 16.87 1.38
C ASN A 132 17.66 15.37 1.68
N ARG A 133 18.24 14.89 2.79
CA ARG A 133 18.14 13.50 3.25
C ARG A 133 16.96 13.26 4.20
N ARG A 134 16.05 14.23 4.31
CA ARG A 134 14.87 14.21 5.21
C ARG A 134 13.55 14.26 4.46
N ASN A 135 13.57 14.00 3.16
CA ASN A 135 12.37 13.87 2.32
C ASN A 135 11.71 12.51 2.64
N ILE A 136 10.85 12.48 3.67
CA ILE A 136 10.24 11.27 4.22
C ILE A 136 8.73 11.44 4.25
N ILE A 137 7.99 10.44 3.77
CA ILE A 137 6.56 10.28 4.01
C ILE A 137 6.39 9.21 5.10
N SER A 138 5.73 9.57 6.20
CA SER A 138 5.27 8.62 7.22
C SER A 138 3.78 8.81 7.44
N LEU A 139 3.03 7.71 7.38
CA LEU A 139 1.61 7.69 7.75
C LEU A 139 1.40 7.11 9.15
N TRP A 140 2.47 6.68 9.80
CA TRP A 140 2.42 6.19 11.16
C TRP A 140 2.42 7.38 12.12
N ASP A 141 1.25 7.69 12.66
CA ASP A 141 1.03 8.80 13.58
C ASP A 141 0.61 8.26 14.96
N TYR A 142 1.39 8.58 15.99
CA TYR A 142 1.14 8.17 17.37
C TYR A 142 0.27 9.17 18.15
N GLN A 143 -0.05 10.33 17.56
CA GLN A 143 -0.76 11.44 18.21
C GLN A 143 -2.23 11.53 17.82
#